data_AF-A0A940R053-F1
#
_entry.id   AF-A0A940R053-F1
#
_cell.length_a   1.000
_cell.length_b   1.000
_cell.length_c   1.000
_cell.angle_alpha   90.00
_cell.angle_beta   90.00
_cell.angle_gamma   90.00
#
_symmetry.space_group_name_H-M   'P 1'
#
loop_
_entity.id
_entity.type
_entity.pdbx_description
1 polymer ?
#
loop_
_entity_poly.entity_id
_entity_poly.type
_entity_poly.pdbx_seq_one_letter_code
_entity_poly.pdbx_strand_id
1 'polypeptide(L)'
;MGKVKVTAFTISLDGYGAGPNQTLEKPMGEGAESLHTWMRTTKMFHQMMGKDGGSEGLDNDIANASMEHCGAWIMGRNMFGPIRGPWPDNEWKGWWGPEPPYHCPVFVLTNHPKEALEMKGGTTFYFIT
;
A
#
# COMPACT_ATOMS: atom_id res chain seq x y z
N MET A 1 20.25 -14.53 4.86
CA MET A 1 18.94 -14.84 4.25
C MET A 1 17.96 -13.75 4.65
N GLY A 2 17.12 -13.25 3.74
CA GLY A 2 16.10 -12.26 4.08
C GLY A 2 15.03 -12.84 5.01
N LYS A 3 14.39 -11.99 5.82
CA LYS A 3 13.22 -12.37 6.65
C LYS A 3 11.94 -11.94 5.96
N VAL A 4 10.90 -12.77 6.03
CA VAL A 4 9.54 -12.37 5.67
C VAL A 4 8.88 -11.78 6.90
N LYS A 5 8.33 -10.56 6.80
CA LYS A 5 7.67 -9.86 7.90
C LYS A 5 6.34 -9.25 7.44
N VAL A 6 5.41 -9.13 8.37
CA VAL A 6 4.23 -8.25 8.26
C VAL A 6 4.35 -7.24 9.39
N THR A 7 4.40 -5.97 9.06
CA THR A 7 4.58 -4.86 10.01
C THR A 7 3.52 -3.79 9.75
N ALA A 8 3.07 -3.11 10.82
CA ALA A 8 2.03 -2.07 10.78
C ALA A 8 0.72 -2.47 10.05
N PHE A 9 0.34 -3.74 10.09
CA PHE A 9 -0.96 -4.19 9.60
C PHE A 9 -2.05 -3.88 10.64
N THR A 10 -3.11 -3.18 10.24
CA THR A 10 -4.20 -2.82 11.14
C THR A 10 -5.43 -3.69 10.88
N ILE A 11 -6.10 -4.11 11.94
CA ILE A 11 -7.34 -4.91 11.90
C ILE A 11 -8.40 -4.26 12.78
N SER A 12 -9.66 -4.48 12.44
CA SER A 12 -10.79 -4.22 13.32
C SER A 12 -10.81 -5.20 14.50
N LEU A 13 -11.59 -4.88 15.52
CA LEU A 13 -11.77 -5.72 16.71
C LEU A 13 -12.34 -7.11 16.37
N ASP A 14 -13.19 -7.18 15.34
CA ASP A 14 -13.82 -8.39 14.82
C ASP A 14 -13.01 -9.07 13.69
N GLY A 15 -11.77 -8.61 13.42
CA GLY A 15 -10.79 -9.37 12.63
C GLY A 15 -10.72 -9.04 11.14
N TYR A 16 -11.17 -7.87 10.72
CA TYR A 16 -11.14 -7.43 9.31
C TYR A 16 -10.02 -6.40 9.07
N GLY A 17 -9.19 -6.64 8.04
CA GLY A 17 -8.14 -5.69 7.59
C GLY A 17 -8.58 -4.70 6.49
N ALA A 18 -9.78 -4.88 5.96
CA ALA A 18 -10.37 -4.05 4.91
C ALA A 18 -11.89 -4.12 4.98
N GLY A 19 -12.56 -3.13 4.38
CA GLY A 19 -14.01 -3.04 4.32
C GLY A 19 -14.57 -3.77 3.11
N PRO A 20 -15.88 -4.05 3.09
CA PRO A 20 -16.55 -4.60 1.92
C PRO A 20 -16.61 -3.55 0.79
N ASN A 21 -16.96 -3.99 -0.42
CA ASN A 21 -17.31 -3.10 -1.54
C ASN A 21 -16.23 -2.05 -1.89
N GLN A 22 -14.96 -2.46 -1.99
CA GLN A 22 -13.89 -1.58 -2.48
C GLN A 22 -14.22 -1.05 -3.88
N THR A 23 -14.09 0.27 -4.05
CA THR A 23 -14.24 0.99 -5.32
C THR A 23 -13.03 1.90 -5.52
N LEU A 24 -13.01 2.66 -6.62
CA LEU A 24 -11.99 3.69 -6.86
C LEU A 24 -12.05 4.80 -5.79
N GLU A 25 -13.25 5.18 -5.36
CA GLU A 25 -13.48 6.23 -4.35
C GLU A 25 -13.29 5.70 -2.93
N LYS A 26 -13.41 4.39 -2.74
CA LYS A 26 -13.24 3.68 -1.46
C LYS A 26 -12.11 2.66 -1.59
N PRO A 27 -10.84 3.10 -1.62
CA PRO A 27 -9.69 2.26 -1.93
C PRO A 27 -9.47 1.13 -0.91
N MET A 28 -10.01 1.26 0.31
CA MET A 28 -9.95 0.20 1.32
C MET A 28 -11.30 -0.49 1.56
N GLY A 29 -12.34 -0.14 0.80
CA GLY A 29 -13.72 -0.55 1.07
C GLY A 29 -14.43 0.32 2.10
N GLU A 30 -15.70 0.02 2.32
CA GLU A 30 -16.61 0.78 3.17
C GLU A 30 -16.19 0.69 4.65
N GLY A 31 -16.05 1.86 5.30
CA GLY A 31 -15.71 1.95 6.74
C GLY A 31 -14.24 1.69 7.09
N ALA A 32 -13.46 1.12 6.17
CA ALA A 32 -12.09 0.67 6.41
C ALA A 32 -11.09 1.79 6.67
N GLU A 33 -11.38 3.00 6.17
CA GLU A 33 -10.54 4.17 6.42
C GLU A 33 -10.32 4.34 7.92
N SER A 34 -11.34 4.14 8.77
CA SER A 34 -11.24 4.31 10.23
C SER A 34 -10.13 3.47 10.90
N LEU A 35 -9.72 2.35 10.30
CA LEU A 35 -8.63 1.51 10.81
C LEU A 35 -7.28 2.25 10.87
N HIS A 36 -7.07 3.24 10.00
CA HIS A 36 -5.75 3.86 9.80
C HIS A 36 -5.62 5.23 10.50
N THR A 37 -6.54 5.58 11.41
CA THR A 37 -6.52 6.89 12.09
C THR A 37 -5.26 7.13 12.90
N TRP A 38 -4.73 6.09 13.55
CA TRP A 38 -3.50 6.16 14.36
C TRP A 38 -2.31 6.66 13.52
N MET A 39 -2.14 6.10 12.31
CA MET A 39 -1.02 6.43 11.43
C MET A 39 -1.22 7.75 10.67
N ARG A 40 -2.46 8.11 10.29
CA ARG A 40 -2.72 9.24 9.39
C ARG A 40 -2.26 10.61 9.90
N THR A 41 -2.10 10.77 11.21
CA THR A 41 -1.65 12.03 11.84
C THR A 41 -0.14 12.11 12.03
N THR A 42 0.59 11.01 11.77
CA THR A 42 2.03 10.92 11.97
C THR A 42 2.81 11.70 10.91
N LYS A 43 3.98 12.19 11.28
CA LYS A 43 4.92 12.85 10.35
C LYS A 43 5.34 11.93 9.21
N MET A 44 5.56 10.64 9.49
CA MET A 44 5.85 9.62 8.47
C MET A 44 4.76 9.60 7.39
N PHE A 45 3.48 9.48 7.80
CA PHE A 45 2.37 9.45 6.85
C PHE A 45 2.20 10.76 6.08
N HIS A 46 2.39 11.90 6.73
CA HIS A 46 2.37 13.20 6.07
C HIS A 46 3.44 13.30 4.98
N GLN A 47 4.69 12.95 5.30
CA GLN A 47 5.80 12.95 4.34
C GLN A 47 5.53 12.02 3.15
N MET A 48 4.99 10.83 3.42
CA MET A 48 4.58 9.87 2.39
C MET A 48 3.53 10.45 1.42
N MET A 49 2.67 11.34 1.91
CA MET A 49 1.65 12.04 1.11
C MET A 49 2.13 13.38 0.55
N GLY A 50 3.42 13.72 0.71
CA GLY A 50 3.99 15.00 0.27
C GLY A 50 3.49 16.21 1.09
N LYS A 51 3.14 16.01 2.36
CA LYS A 51 2.66 17.04 3.28
C LYS A 51 3.69 17.32 4.38
N ASP A 52 3.69 18.55 4.87
CA ASP A 52 4.50 18.96 6.03
C ASP A 52 3.81 18.63 7.38
N GLY A 53 4.61 18.66 8.45
CA GLY A 53 4.14 18.47 9.82
C GLY A 53 3.77 17.02 10.16
N GLY A 54 2.89 16.86 11.16
CA GLY A 54 2.50 15.56 11.71
C GLY A 54 3.11 15.30 13.09
N SER A 55 2.54 14.34 13.81
CA SER A 55 3.01 13.95 15.14
C SER A 55 4.32 13.13 15.06
N GLU A 56 5.19 13.30 16.04
CA GLU A 56 6.49 12.60 16.17
C GLU A 56 6.54 11.71 17.42
N GLY A 57 5.37 11.24 17.88
CA GLY A 57 5.26 10.36 19.05
C GLY A 57 5.40 8.87 18.72
N LEU A 58 5.01 8.02 19.67
CA LEU A 58 5.15 6.56 19.55
C LEU A 58 4.52 5.98 18.27
N ASP A 59 3.35 6.46 17.85
CA ASP A 59 2.71 6.01 16.60
C ASP A 59 3.59 6.30 15.38
N ASN A 60 4.26 7.46 15.36
CA ASN A 60 5.20 7.81 14.31
C ASN A 60 6.45 6.93 14.33
N ASP A 61 6.96 6.60 15.51
CA ASP A 61 8.11 5.70 15.65
C ASP A 61 7.79 4.29 15.15
N ILE A 62 6.62 3.75 15.51
CA ILE A 62 6.12 2.46 15.01
C ILE A 62 5.95 2.50 13.48
N ALA A 63 5.36 3.58 12.97
CA ALA A 63 5.15 3.78 11.54
C ALA A 63 6.48 3.79 10.77
N ASN A 64 7.48 4.55 11.22
CA ASN A 64 8.82 4.57 10.61
C ASN A 64 9.48 3.19 10.64
N ALA A 65 9.54 2.56 11.82
CA ALA A 65 10.14 1.24 11.98
C ALA A 65 9.48 0.16 11.09
N SER A 66 8.19 0.32 10.78
CA SER A 66 7.47 -0.61 9.92
C SER A 66 7.95 -0.59 8.46
N MET A 67 8.48 0.54 7.99
CA MET A 67 8.95 0.76 6.61
C MET A 67 10.45 0.47 6.45
N GLU A 68 11.22 0.46 7.54
CA GLU A 68 12.66 0.23 7.52
C GLU A 68 13.03 -1.19 7.05
N HIS A 69 14.18 -1.29 6.39
CA HIS A 69 14.80 -2.55 5.95
C HIS A 69 13.90 -3.42 5.04
N CYS A 70 12.97 -2.79 4.30
CA CYS A 70 12.17 -3.45 3.27
C CYS A 70 12.90 -3.43 1.93
N GLY A 71 13.50 -4.56 1.55
CA GLY A 71 14.17 -4.72 0.24
C GLY A 71 13.22 -5.15 -0.89
N ALA A 72 12.02 -5.62 -0.56
CA ALA A 72 10.96 -5.97 -1.49
C ALA A 72 9.60 -6.01 -0.76
N TRP A 73 8.52 -5.80 -1.50
CA TRP A 73 7.14 -5.95 -1.02
C TRP A 73 6.41 -7.04 -1.79
N ILE A 74 5.44 -7.69 -1.13
CA ILE A 74 4.49 -8.61 -1.76
C ILE A 74 3.09 -8.09 -1.42
N MET A 75 2.23 -7.97 -2.41
CA MET A 75 0.84 -7.54 -2.20
C MET A 75 -0.13 -8.26 -3.13
N GLY A 76 -1.41 -8.31 -2.73
CA GLY A 76 -2.47 -8.82 -3.60
C GLY A 76 -2.93 -7.76 -4.60
N ARG A 77 -3.49 -8.22 -5.73
CA ARG A 77 -4.14 -7.39 -6.75
C ARG A 77 -5.09 -6.32 -6.18
N ASN A 78 -5.90 -6.68 -5.18
CA ASN A 78 -6.89 -5.75 -4.61
C ASN A 78 -6.23 -4.64 -3.77
N MET A 79 -5.02 -4.85 -3.25
CA MET A 79 -4.24 -3.76 -2.64
C MET A 79 -3.68 -2.83 -3.71
N PHE A 80 -3.25 -3.38 -4.85
CA PHE A 80 -2.73 -2.61 -5.98
C PHE A 80 -3.79 -1.76 -6.70
N GLY A 81 -5.04 -2.19 -6.77
CA GLY A 81 -6.09 -1.43 -7.46
C GLY A 81 -7.51 -2.00 -7.35
N PRO A 82 -8.51 -1.23 -7.83
CA PRO A 82 -9.91 -1.60 -7.72
C PRO A 82 -10.38 -2.57 -8.82
N ILE A 83 -9.58 -2.79 -9.87
CA ILE A 83 -9.98 -3.51 -11.08
C ILE A 83 -10.22 -5.00 -10.77
N ARG A 84 -11.44 -5.46 -11.03
CA ARG A 84 -11.87 -6.86 -10.93
C ARG A 84 -11.82 -7.53 -12.31
N GLY A 85 -11.39 -8.79 -12.36
CA GLY A 85 -11.23 -9.52 -13.61
C GLY A 85 -10.01 -9.05 -14.43
N PRO A 86 -9.94 -9.33 -15.74
CA PRO A 86 -8.85 -8.91 -16.62
C PRO A 86 -8.59 -7.40 -16.58
N TRP A 87 -7.36 -6.99 -16.88
CA TRP A 87 -7.04 -5.57 -17.02
C TRP A 87 -7.76 -5.01 -18.26
N PRO A 88 -8.54 -3.91 -18.12
CA PRO A 88 -9.22 -3.31 -19.28
C PRO A 88 -8.22 -2.71 -20.27
N ASP A 89 -7.12 -2.19 -19.73
CA ASP A 89 -6.03 -1.50 -20.44
C ASP A 89 -4.77 -1.48 -19.55
N ASN A 90 -3.77 -0.71 -19.97
CA ASN A 90 -2.52 -0.51 -19.24
C ASN A 90 -2.42 0.84 -18.49
N GLU A 91 -3.51 1.58 -18.35
CA GLU A 91 -3.49 2.95 -17.82
C GLU A 91 -3.43 3.00 -16.29
N TRP A 92 -3.99 2.02 -15.59
CA TRP A 92 -3.94 1.97 -14.13
C TRP A 92 -2.51 1.74 -13.61
N LYS A 93 -2.03 2.66 -12.77
CA LYS A 93 -0.67 2.64 -12.19
C LYS A 93 -0.61 2.49 -10.67
N GLY A 94 -1.75 2.27 -10.02
CA GLY A 94 -1.87 2.25 -8.56
C GLY A 94 -2.35 3.58 -7.97
N TRP A 95 -2.55 3.59 -6.65
CA TRP A 95 -3.20 4.69 -5.91
C TRP A 95 -2.30 5.89 -5.63
N TRP A 96 -0.97 5.69 -5.67
CA TRP A 96 0.01 6.59 -5.04
C TRP A 96 0.63 7.61 -6.00
N GLY A 97 0.03 7.81 -7.17
CA GLY A 97 0.59 8.71 -8.19
C GLY A 97 1.92 8.19 -8.76
N PRO A 98 2.77 9.09 -9.30
CA PRO A 98 3.95 8.69 -10.07
C PRO A 98 5.11 8.15 -9.22
N GLU A 99 5.13 8.45 -7.91
CA GLU A 99 6.19 8.07 -6.96
C GLU A 99 5.58 7.35 -5.75
N PRO A 100 5.33 6.03 -5.84
CA PRO A 100 4.71 5.26 -4.76
C PRO A 100 5.69 5.00 -3.59
N PRO A 101 5.18 4.74 -2.37
CA PRO A 101 5.96 4.80 -1.13
C PRO A 101 6.83 3.55 -0.85
N TYR A 102 7.00 2.66 -1.83
CA TYR A 102 7.66 1.37 -1.61
C TYR A 102 9.18 1.42 -1.82
N HIS A 103 9.63 2.26 -2.76
CA HIS A 103 11.04 2.53 -3.09
C HIS A 103 11.92 1.29 -3.31
N CYS A 104 11.32 0.18 -3.74
CA CYS A 104 11.97 -1.09 -4.07
C CYS A 104 11.02 -1.96 -4.93
N PRO A 105 11.45 -3.15 -5.39
CA PRO A 105 10.57 -4.08 -6.10
C PRO A 105 9.31 -4.46 -5.31
N VAL A 106 8.16 -4.43 -5.98
CA VAL A 106 6.86 -4.83 -5.43
C VAL A 106 6.28 -5.96 -6.29
N PHE A 107 6.00 -7.11 -5.68
CA PHE A 107 5.42 -8.26 -6.34
C PHE A 107 3.91 -8.29 -6.11
N VAL A 108 3.15 -8.05 -7.17
CA VAL A 108 1.68 -8.04 -7.15
C VAL A 108 1.17 -9.42 -7.58
N LEU A 109 0.58 -10.18 -6.64
CA LEU A 109 -0.02 -11.48 -6.91
C LEU A 109 -1.39 -11.30 -7.61
N THR A 110 -1.55 -11.91 -8.78
CA THR A 110 -2.72 -11.74 -9.65
C THR A 110 -2.90 -12.94 -10.59
N ASN A 111 -4.12 -13.26 -11.02
CA ASN A 111 -4.35 -14.28 -12.06
C ASN A 111 -4.40 -13.69 -13.49
N HIS A 112 -4.19 -12.39 -13.63
CA HIS A 112 -4.24 -11.71 -14.92
C HIS A 112 -2.88 -11.09 -15.25
N PRO A 113 -2.25 -11.50 -16.37
CA PRO A 113 -0.92 -11.05 -16.73
C PRO A 113 -0.90 -9.57 -17.10
N LYS A 114 0.21 -8.91 -16.78
CA LYS A 114 0.48 -7.51 -17.09
C LYS A 114 1.98 -7.30 -17.08
N GLU A 115 2.47 -6.45 -17.98
CA GLU A 115 3.88 -6.07 -18.01
C GLU A 115 4.30 -5.35 -16.73
N ALA A 116 5.59 -5.48 -16.39
CA ALA A 116 6.14 -4.77 -15.24
C ALA A 116 5.95 -3.26 -15.39
N LEU A 117 5.62 -2.59 -14.28
CA LEU A 117 5.34 -1.16 -14.24
C LEU A 117 6.41 -0.45 -13.41
N GLU A 118 7.31 0.26 -14.09
CA GLU A 118 8.30 1.12 -13.46
C GLU A 118 7.68 2.47 -13.06
N MET A 119 8.03 2.93 -11.85
CA MET A 119 7.55 4.17 -11.26
C MET A 119 8.74 5.04 -10.81
N LYS A 120 8.49 6.32 -10.53
CA LYS A 120 9.51 7.18 -9.92
C LYS A 120 9.85 6.68 -8.51
N GLY A 121 11.00 7.11 -8.00
CA GLY A 121 11.46 6.75 -6.65
C GLY A 121 11.93 5.31 -6.49
N GLY A 122 12.18 4.58 -7.60
CA GLY A 122 12.80 3.24 -7.58
C GLY A 122 11.83 2.08 -7.32
N THR A 123 10.52 2.33 -7.37
CA THR A 123 9.51 1.25 -7.29
C THR A 123 9.25 0.66 -8.66
N THR A 124 9.32 -0.67 -8.77
CA THR A 124 8.81 -1.41 -9.93
C THR A 124 7.79 -2.44 -9.47
N PHE A 125 6.58 -2.39 -10.01
CA PHE A 125 5.56 -3.40 -9.77
C PHE A 125 5.73 -4.55 -10.78
N TYR A 126 5.98 -5.75 -10.26
CA TYR A 126 6.04 -7.00 -11.02
C TYR A 126 4.74 -7.78 -10.80
N PHE A 127 4.02 -8.11 -11.88
CA PHE A 127 2.77 -8.86 -11.80
C PHE A 127 3.05 -10.36 -11.92
N ILE A 128 2.84 -11.08 -10.84
CA ILE A 128 3.12 -12.52 -10.74
C ILE A 128 1.81 -13.28 -10.93
N THR A 129 1.79 -14.12 -11.95
CA THR A 129 0.66 -14.97 -12.39
C THR A 129 0.98 -16.43 -12.32
#